data_AF-K9S8P1-F1
#
_entry.id   AF-K9S8P1-F1
#
_cell.length_a   1.000
_cell.length_b   1.000
_cell.length_c   1.000
_cell.angle_alpha   90.00
_cell.angle_beta   90.00
_cell.angle_gamma   90.00
#
_symmetry.space_group_name_H-M   'P 1'
#
loop_
_entity.id
_entity.type
_entity.pdbx_description
1 polymer ?
#
loop_
_entity_poly.entity_id
_entity_poly.type
_entity_poly.pdbx_seq_one_letter_code
_entity_poly.pdbx_strand_id
1 'polypeptide(L)'
;MTHQDRVSPQGRMARRLAPVSLRAGLVSLLLLTLGVPAIASSSLPTATRDRPTPASTAQIPASARVLYVNPARGDDSSSAGGSEANAYRTITYALRQASANTVIQLAPGTYSRDSGEVFPLTIPAGVILRGDESNKGQTVLIVGGGTYLSPSWGGQSVAVRAEKTASVRGVTISNTADSRGTGLWVEDGTPVIRNNTFTNSRRDGILIAGSANPTIADNVFVRNGGNGLSVTRAAQGQIENNVFQSTGFGIAVGGTSAPRLASNRVIENVDGIYVNDNARPVLRGNTIERNTRDGVVATINAQPDLGTADDPGENILRNNGRYDLHNATRTNTIVAVGNDINRDRIVGKVDFVATSIPSSGSFSDVTGHWAEAYIAALASQDIIAGFPDGTFRPSEPVTRAQFAAIVAKAFNPAPQRGATTFSDIRSGYWATQVIQTAYRGGFLAGYPGNIFRPEQRIPRVQILVALANGLGLSPTNTNVLSVYQDGAQIPSYAVGPVTAATERQLVVNYPTATQLNPNREATRAEVAALVYQALVNAGKAEPIDSPYVVKP
;
A
#
# COMPACT_ATOMS: atom_id res chain seq x y z
N MET A 1 4.04 54.31 50.23
CA MET A 1 4.05 53.92 51.65
C MET A 1 4.18 52.41 51.71
N THR A 2 5.20 51.97 52.44
CA THR A 2 5.74 50.62 52.64
C THR A 2 4.96 49.79 53.66
N HIS A 3 4.99 48.45 53.52
CA HIS A 3 5.27 47.41 54.55
C HIS A 3 4.77 46.05 54.01
N GLN A 4 5.62 45.09 53.59
CA GLN A 4 6.44 44.13 54.37
C GLN A 4 5.67 43.38 55.47
N ASP A 5 5.90 42.10 55.80
CA ASP A 5 6.33 40.84 55.15
C ASP A 5 6.42 39.81 56.31
N ARG A 6 6.33 38.50 56.00
CA ARG A 6 6.76 37.31 56.83
C ARG A 6 5.87 36.86 58.02
N VAL A 7 5.52 35.58 58.28
CA VAL A 7 6.02 34.19 58.07
C VAL A 7 6.54 33.52 59.36
N SER A 8 6.02 32.30 59.65
CA SER A 8 6.51 31.16 60.51
C SER A 8 5.94 31.03 61.94
N PRO A 9 6.06 29.87 62.68
CA PRO A 9 6.61 28.52 62.33
C PRO A 9 5.84 27.26 62.87
N GLN A 10 6.23 26.11 62.28
CA GLN A 10 6.43 24.71 62.75
C GLN A 10 5.97 24.18 64.14
N GLY A 11 5.52 22.91 64.15
CA GLY A 11 5.54 21.98 65.28
C GLY A 11 6.08 20.58 64.89
N ARG A 12 6.93 19.98 65.74
CA ARG A 12 7.71 18.74 65.55
C ARG A 12 7.24 17.58 66.47
N MET A 13 7.29 16.36 65.91
CA MET A 13 7.79 15.05 66.42
C MET A 13 7.14 14.25 67.58
N ALA A 14 6.90 12.95 67.31
CA ALA A 14 7.46 11.74 67.97
C ALA A 14 7.07 10.48 67.14
N ARG A 15 7.95 9.75 66.41
CA ARG A 15 8.99 8.71 66.70
C ARG A 15 8.53 7.36 67.30
N ARG A 16 8.75 6.27 66.54
CA ARG A 16 9.37 4.93 66.82
C ARG A 16 8.96 3.98 65.65
N LEU A 17 9.69 2.98 65.13
CA LEU A 17 11.05 2.39 65.18
C LEU A 17 11.16 1.48 63.92
N ALA A 18 12.38 1.23 63.43
CA ALA A 18 12.75 0.60 62.14
C ALA A 18 13.15 -0.91 62.31
N PRO A 19 13.97 -1.61 61.47
CA PRO A 19 14.18 -1.70 59.99
C PRO A 19 14.40 -3.18 59.44
N VAL A 20 14.88 -3.32 58.18
CA VAL A 20 15.71 -4.43 57.56
C VAL A 20 14.91 -5.67 57.03
N SER A 21 15.13 -6.31 55.87
CA SER A 21 16.37 -6.66 55.13
C SER A 21 16.11 -7.07 53.65
N LEU A 22 17.08 -6.79 52.78
CA LEU A 22 17.30 -7.46 51.48
C LEU A 22 18.06 -8.78 51.71
N ARG A 23 17.68 -9.88 51.03
CA ARG A 23 18.59 -10.96 50.59
C ARG A 23 18.09 -11.65 49.33
N ALA A 24 19.04 -11.98 48.46
CA ALA A 24 18.89 -12.68 47.20
C ALA A 24 18.55 -14.18 47.38
N GLY A 25 17.94 -14.76 46.36
CA GLY A 25 17.78 -16.21 46.21
C GLY A 25 17.26 -16.57 44.82
N LEU A 26 18.14 -17.15 43.98
CA LEU A 26 17.75 -17.92 42.79
C LEU A 26 16.86 -19.09 43.22
N VAL A 27 15.70 -19.27 42.57
CA VAL A 27 15.03 -20.57 42.48
C VAL A 27 14.42 -20.72 41.09
N SER A 28 14.91 -21.74 40.38
CA SER A 28 14.37 -22.30 39.15
C SER A 28 12.90 -22.69 39.32
N LEU A 29 12.04 -22.32 38.38
CA LEU A 29 10.69 -22.88 38.27
C LEU A 29 10.47 -23.53 36.91
N LEU A 30 10.30 -24.84 37.02
CA LEU A 30 9.96 -25.85 36.04
C LEU A 30 8.72 -25.45 35.21
N LEU A 31 8.85 -25.38 33.89
CA LEU A 31 7.72 -25.25 32.97
C LEU A 31 6.99 -26.59 32.88
N LEU A 32 5.78 -26.64 33.43
CA LEU A 32 4.83 -27.74 33.21
C LEU A 32 4.47 -27.81 31.72
N THR A 33 4.71 -28.96 31.12
CA THR A 33 4.23 -29.35 29.79
C THR A 33 2.73 -29.68 29.87
N LEU A 34 1.90 -28.82 29.27
CA LEU A 34 0.53 -29.21 28.90
C LEU A 34 0.57 -29.86 27.52
N GLY A 35 0.33 -31.16 27.50
CA GLY A 35 0.19 -31.96 26.29
C GLY A 35 -1.02 -31.52 25.47
N VAL A 36 -0.78 -31.26 24.19
CA VAL A 36 -1.82 -31.14 23.17
C VAL A 36 -1.93 -32.52 22.50
N PRO A 37 -3.13 -33.09 22.33
CA PRO A 37 -3.27 -34.40 21.70
C PRO A 37 -2.98 -34.31 20.20
N ALA A 38 -2.29 -35.34 19.71
CA ALA A 38 -2.05 -35.57 18.30
C ALA A 38 -3.38 -35.71 17.54
N ILE A 39 -3.57 -34.89 16.51
CA ILE A 39 -4.60 -35.10 15.49
C ILE A 39 -3.88 -35.42 14.18
N ALA A 40 -4.38 -36.48 13.56
CA ALA A 40 -3.81 -37.22 12.46
C ALA A 40 -3.40 -36.38 11.25
N SER A 41 -2.29 -36.80 10.65
CA SER A 41 -1.84 -36.46 9.31
C SER A 41 -2.87 -36.93 8.28
N SER A 42 -3.65 -35.99 7.74
CA SER A 42 -4.38 -36.18 6.48
C SER A 42 -3.66 -35.43 5.36
N SER A 43 -3.03 -36.22 4.49
CA SER A 43 -2.43 -35.81 3.22
C SER A 43 -3.46 -35.11 2.31
N LEU A 44 -3.19 -33.86 1.94
CA LEU A 44 -3.91 -33.17 0.87
C LEU A 44 -3.18 -33.37 -0.47
N PRO A 45 -3.92 -33.55 -1.58
CA PRO A 45 -3.37 -33.98 -2.86
C PRO A 45 -2.66 -32.86 -3.59
N THR A 46 -1.53 -33.23 -4.20
CA THR A 46 -0.75 -32.47 -5.18
C THR A 46 -1.62 -32.12 -6.39
N ALA A 47 -1.93 -30.84 -6.56
CA ALA A 47 -2.49 -30.29 -7.79
C ALA A 47 -1.51 -29.29 -8.39
N THR A 48 -0.61 -29.80 -9.23
CA THR A 48 0.20 -29.04 -10.17
C THR A 48 -0.70 -28.42 -11.24
N ARG A 49 -0.85 -27.09 -11.24
CA ARG A 49 -1.18 -26.32 -12.44
C ARG A 49 -0.45 -24.99 -12.44
N ASP A 50 0.44 -24.86 -13.41
CA ASP A 50 1.17 -23.67 -13.80
C ASP A 50 0.31 -22.42 -13.79
N ARG A 51 0.73 -21.45 -12.99
CA ARG A 51 0.32 -20.06 -13.11
C ARG A 51 1.56 -19.29 -13.59
N PRO A 52 1.48 -18.47 -14.65
CA PRO A 52 2.60 -17.63 -15.01
C PRO A 52 2.81 -16.60 -13.90
N THR A 53 3.87 -16.79 -13.14
CA THR A 53 4.41 -15.83 -12.19
C THR A 53 4.70 -14.53 -12.94
N PRO A 54 4.27 -13.34 -12.46
CA PRO A 54 4.94 -12.13 -12.90
C PRO A 54 6.38 -12.26 -12.41
N ALA A 55 7.28 -12.47 -13.37
CA ALA A 55 8.70 -12.65 -13.14
C ALA A 55 9.23 -11.44 -12.36
N SER A 56 9.47 -11.63 -11.06
CA SER A 56 10.40 -10.81 -10.29
C SER A 56 11.81 -11.27 -10.63
N THR A 57 12.24 -10.97 -11.85
CA THR A 57 13.64 -11.10 -12.26
C THR A 57 14.36 -9.81 -11.95
N ALA A 58 14.60 -9.53 -10.68
CA ALA A 58 15.86 -8.90 -10.29
C ALA A 58 16.89 -10.02 -10.12
N GLN A 59 17.18 -10.70 -11.24
CA GLN A 59 18.29 -11.63 -11.35
C GLN A 59 19.56 -10.85 -11.04
N ILE A 60 20.42 -11.41 -10.18
CA ILE A 60 21.78 -10.91 -9.94
C ILE A 60 22.45 -10.79 -11.32
N PRO A 61 23.07 -9.65 -11.69
CA PRO A 61 23.88 -9.59 -12.90
C PRO A 61 24.89 -10.74 -12.85
N ALA A 62 24.98 -11.53 -13.91
CA ALA A 62 25.75 -12.78 -13.97
C ALA A 62 27.29 -12.63 -13.74
N SER A 63 27.75 -11.47 -13.27
CA SER A 63 29.15 -11.12 -13.00
C SER A 63 29.33 -10.17 -11.81
N ALA A 64 28.48 -10.23 -10.78
CA ALA A 64 28.67 -9.41 -9.57
C ALA A 64 29.86 -9.91 -8.74
N ARG A 65 30.80 -9.02 -8.40
CA ARG A 65 31.92 -9.32 -7.50
C ARG A 65 31.36 -9.60 -6.11
N VAL A 66 31.71 -10.74 -5.52
CA VAL A 66 31.29 -11.10 -4.16
C VAL A 66 32.45 -10.94 -3.19
N LEU A 67 32.23 -10.20 -2.11
CA LEU A 67 33.13 -10.08 -0.97
C LEU A 67 32.51 -10.80 0.23
N TYR A 68 33.23 -11.73 0.82
CA TYR A 68 32.76 -12.51 1.97
C TYR A 68 33.27 -11.88 3.27
N VAL A 69 32.42 -11.79 4.28
CA VAL A 69 32.75 -11.21 5.60
C VAL A 69 32.29 -12.12 6.73
N ASN A 70 33.18 -12.44 7.66
CA ASN A 70 32.91 -13.24 8.85
C ASN A 70 33.52 -12.60 10.11
N PRO A 71 32.70 -12.15 11.08
CA PRO A 71 33.19 -11.37 12.22
C PRO A 71 33.96 -12.20 13.24
N ALA A 72 33.80 -13.54 13.22
CA ALA A 72 34.45 -14.43 14.16
C ALA A 72 35.80 -14.96 13.66
N ARG A 73 35.92 -15.22 12.35
CA ARG A 73 37.08 -15.92 11.75
C ARG A 73 37.77 -15.17 10.62
N GLY A 74 37.20 -14.07 10.14
CA GLY A 74 37.79 -13.33 9.03
C GLY A 74 39.03 -12.53 9.44
N ASP A 75 39.73 -12.04 8.42
CA ASP A 75 40.92 -11.19 8.55
C ASP A 75 40.84 -9.99 7.59
N ASP A 76 41.17 -8.79 8.07
CA ASP A 76 41.08 -7.53 7.30
C ASP A 76 42.40 -7.25 6.57
N SER A 77 42.83 -8.21 5.74
CA SER A 77 44.04 -8.12 4.91
C SER A 77 43.70 -8.11 3.42
N SER A 78 44.62 -7.63 2.58
CA SER A 78 44.39 -7.50 1.13
C SER A 78 44.20 -8.83 0.40
N SER A 79 44.65 -9.94 0.99
CA SER A 79 44.51 -11.30 0.45
C SER A 79 43.19 -11.98 0.84
N ALA A 80 42.38 -11.40 1.72
CA ALA A 80 41.10 -11.95 2.17
C ALA A 80 39.90 -11.46 1.33
N GLY A 81 38.70 -11.93 1.67
CA GLY A 81 37.42 -11.50 1.13
C GLY A 81 36.95 -12.21 -0.14
N GLY A 82 37.81 -13.00 -0.80
CA GLY A 82 37.48 -13.67 -2.06
C GLY A 82 36.63 -14.94 -1.95
N SER A 83 36.52 -15.53 -0.74
CA SER A 83 35.74 -16.74 -0.50
C SER A 83 35.28 -16.83 0.96
N GLU A 84 34.33 -17.70 1.28
CA GLU A 84 33.88 -17.93 2.66
C GLU A 84 35.01 -18.43 3.58
N ALA A 85 35.91 -19.27 3.05
CA ALA A 85 37.04 -19.83 3.81
C ALA A 85 38.12 -18.79 4.13
N ASN A 86 38.19 -17.71 3.35
CA ASN A 86 39.14 -16.62 3.50
C ASN A 86 38.39 -15.28 3.41
N ALA A 87 37.49 -15.06 4.37
CA ALA A 87 36.61 -13.89 4.44
C ALA A 87 37.30 -12.69 5.11
N TYR A 88 36.85 -11.48 4.81
CA TYR A 88 37.17 -10.29 5.62
C TYR A 88 36.61 -10.43 7.03
N ARG A 89 37.20 -9.75 8.01
CA ARG A 89 36.67 -9.72 9.37
C ARG A 89 35.50 -8.75 9.49
N THR A 90 35.64 -7.55 8.93
CA THR A 90 34.68 -6.46 9.14
C THR A 90 33.95 -6.05 7.86
N ILE A 91 32.70 -5.61 8.03
CA ILE A 91 31.92 -4.92 7.00
C ILE A 91 32.62 -3.60 6.65
N THR A 92 33.17 -2.91 7.65
CA THR A 92 33.96 -1.69 7.50
C THR A 92 35.07 -1.83 6.46
N TYR A 93 35.86 -2.92 6.55
CA TYR A 93 36.91 -3.17 5.57
C TYR A 93 36.33 -3.51 4.20
N ALA A 94 35.34 -4.41 4.15
CA ALA A 94 34.68 -4.81 2.90
C ALA A 94 34.09 -3.61 2.13
N LEU A 95 33.50 -2.64 2.82
CA LEU A 95 32.93 -1.43 2.22
C LEU A 95 34.00 -0.54 1.55
N ARG A 96 35.22 -0.50 2.10
CA ARG A 96 36.34 0.24 1.48
C ARG A 96 36.84 -0.42 0.20
N GLN A 97 36.67 -1.74 0.09
CA GLN A 97 37.05 -2.51 -1.09
C GLN A 97 35.94 -2.57 -2.15
N ALA A 98 34.70 -2.23 -1.79
CA ALA A 98 33.54 -2.38 -2.64
C ALA A 98 33.43 -1.26 -3.67
N SER A 99 33.02 -1.63 -4.87
CA SER A 99 32.59 -0.72 -5.94
C SER A 99 31.13 -1.00 -6.30
N ALA A 100 30.51 -0.17 -7.14
CA ALA A 100 29.18 -0.46 -7.68
C ALA A 100 29.11 -1.88 -8.26
N ASN A 101 27.95 -2.55 -8.09
CA ASN A 101 27.71 -3.95 -8.44
C ASN A 101 28.49 -5.00 -7.61
N THR A 102 29.02 -4.61 -6.45
CA THR A 102 29.59 -5.55 -5.47
C THR A 102 28.52 -6.09 -4.53
N VAL A 103 28.54 -7.40 -4.26
CA VAL A 103 27.79 -8.05 -3.18
C VAL A 103 28.73 -8.28 -2.00
N ILE A 104 28.40 -7.74 -0.84
CA ILE A 104 29.05 -8.05 0.43
C ILE A 104 28.21 -9.13 1.11
N GLN A 105 28.67 -10.38 1.06
CA GLN A 105 28.05 -11.53 1.70
C GLN A 105 28.52 -11.65 3.15
N LEU A 106 27.57 -11.61 4.08
CA LEU A 106 27.80 -11.74 5.50
C LEU A 106 27.57 -13.18 5.95
N ALA A 107 28.49 -13.70 6.74
CA ALA A 107 28.29 -14.94 7.51
C ALA A 107 27.49 -14.66 8.79
N PRO A 108 26.86 -15.69 9.40
CA PRO A 108 26.27 -15.57 10.73
C PRO A 108 27.26 -15.02 11.77
N GLY A 109 26.79 -14.10 12.59
CA GLY A 109 27.57 -13.49 13.66
C GLY A 109 27.08 -12.09 14.03
N THR A 110 27.76 -11.51 15.02
CA THR A 110 27.52 -10.14 15.48
C THR A 110 28.61 -9.22 14.94
N TYR A 111 28.19 -8.23 14.18
CA TYR A 111 28.99 -7.14 13.62
C TYR A 111 28.76 -5.90 14.49
N SER A 112 29.73 -5.60 15.35
CA SER A 112 29.69 -4.52 16.33
C SER A 112 31.07 -3.85 16.45
N ARG A 113 31.17 -2.82 17.32
CA ARG A 113 32.49 -2.23 17.64
C ARG A 113 33.45 -3.26 18.22
N ASP A 114 32.96 -4.26 18.95
CA ASP A 114 33.76 -5.34 19.53
C ASP A 114 34.31 -6.29 18.46
N SER A 115 33.59 -6.46 17.35
CA SER A 115 34.09 -7.22 16.19
C SER A 115 34.99 -6.39 15.27
N GLY A 116 35.15 -5.09 15.53
CA GLY A 116 36.02 -4.18 14.78
C GLY A 116 35.29 -3.18 13.86
N GLU A 117 33.95 -3.11 13.90
CA GLU A 117 33.20 -2.20 13.03
C GLU A 117 33.34 -0.73 13.41
N VAL A 118 33.40 0.14 12.40
CA VAL A 118 33.40 1.60 12.54
C VAL A 118 32.07 2.15 12.01
N PHE A 119 31.20 2.55 12.93
CA PHE A 119 29.88 3.10 12.63
C PHE A 119 29.90 4.62 12.37
N PRO A 120 28.99 5.16 11.52
CA PRO A 120 27.95 4.44 10.77
C PRO A 120 28.51 3.65 9.58
N LEU A 121 27.99 2.45 9.34
CA LEU A 121 28.28 1.67 8.15
C LEU A 121 27.53 2.27 6.96
N THR A 122 28.26 2.92 6.06
CA THR A 122 27.68 3.57 4.87
C THR A 122 27.78 2.64 3.68
N ILE A 123 26.63 2.18 3.18
CA ILE A 123 26.52 1.30 2.01
C ILE A 123 26.49 2.16 0.75
N PRO A 124 27.52 2.11 -0.11
CA PRO A 124 27.61 2.96 -1.29
C PRO A 124 26.57 2.62 -2.36
N ALA A 125 26.40 3.55 -3.29
CA ALA A 125 25.55 3.37 -4.47
C ALA A 125 25.88 2.06 -5.21
N GLY A 126 24.84 1.28 -5.53
CA GLY A 126 24.94 0.04 -6.30
C GLY A 126 25.62 -1.13 -5.55
N VAL A 127 25.95 -0.99 -4.26
CA VAL A 127 26.47 -2.09 -3.42
C VAL A 127 25.31 -2.81 -2.75
N ILE A 128 25.39 -4.14 -2.68
CA ILE A 128 24.42 -5.00 -2.00
C ILE A 128 25.06 -5.56 -0.72
N LEU A 129 24.57 -5.16 0.45
CA LEU A 129 24.86 -5.82 1.71
C LEU A 129 23.86 -6.97 1.91
N ARG A 130 24.36 -8.21 1.99
CA ARG A 130 23.52 -9.41 2.02
C ARG A 130 23.91 -10.35 3.15
N GLY A 131 22.98 -10.61 4.06
CA GLY A 131 23.06 -11.74 5.00
C GLY A 131 22.21 -12.92 4.52
N ASP A 132 21.29 -13.38 5.35
CA ASP A 132 20.36 -14.47 5.06
C ASP A 132 18.92 -13.96 4.92
N GLU A 133 18.45 -13.90 3.68
CA GLU A 133 17.09 -13.41 3.38
C GLU A 133 15.99 -14.40 3.80
N SER A 134 16.31 -15.69 3.88
CA SER A 134 15.33 -16.75 4.17
C SER A 134 14.78 -16.65 5.59
N ASN A 135 15.60 -16.15 6.52
CA ASN A 135 15.23 -15.94 7.92
C ASN A 135 15.23 -14.45 8.32
N LYS A 136 15.25 -13.55 7.34
CA LYS A 136 15.28 -12.10 7.56
C LYS A 136 16.43 -11.63 8.46
N GLY A 137 17.58 -12.29 8.34
CA GLY A 137 18.82 -11.93 9.02
C GLY A 137 18.90 -12.24 10.51
N GLN A 138 18.10 -13.18 11.01
CA GLN A 138 18.07 -13.53 12.45
C GLN A 138 19.44 -13.91 13.03
N THR A 139 20.36 -14.41 12.19
CA THR A 139 21.71 -14.81 12.60
C THR A 139 22.81 -13.84 12.18
N VAL A 140 22.48 -12.77 11.45
CA VAL A 140 23.42 -11.76 10.92
C VAL A 140 23.09 -10.42 11.57
N LEU A 141 23.73 -10.14 12.70
CA LEU A 141 23.35 -9.05 13.61
C LEU A 141 24.31 -7.87 13.43
N ILE A 142 23.81 -6.70 13.02
CA ILE A 142 24.55 -5.44 12.96
C ILE A 142 24.13 -4.58 14.15
N VAL A 143 25.03 -4.41 15.11
CA VAL A 143 24.74 -3.77 16.40
C VAL A 143 25.71 -2.63 16.66
N GLY A 144 25.23 -1.39 16.56
CA GLY A 144 26.05 -0.22 16.83
C GLY A 144 25.41 1.08 16.39
N GLY A 145 26.19 2.15 16.48
CA GLY A 145 25.77 3.49 16.12
C GLY A 145 26.95 4.45 16.06
N GLY A 146 26.88 5.41 15.16
CA GLY A 146 27.86 6.48 15.03
C GLY A 146 27.21 7.78 14.55
N THR A 147 27.91 8.89 14.72
CA THR A 147 27.41 10.21 14.34
C THR A 147 27.36 10.36 12.83
N TYR A 148 26.20 10.73 12.31
CA TYR A 148 25.96 11.15 10.95
C TYR A 148 25.44 12.59 10.95
N LEU A 149 26.06 13.47 10.16
CA LEU A 149 25.56 14.83 9.93
C LEU A 149 24.58 14.80 8.75
N SER A 150 23.29 14.65 9.03
CA SER A 150 22.23 14.71 8.03
C SER A 150 22.08 16.14 7.49
N PRO A 151 22.10 16.35 6.17
CA PRO A 151 21.73 17.63 5.55
C PRO A 151 20.33 18.11 5.97
N SER A 152 19.39 17.18 6.19
CA SER A 152 18.00 17.51 6.56
C SER A 152 17.73 17.64 8.06
N TRP A 153 18.63 17.14 8.92
CA TRP A 153 18.37 16.97 10.37
C TRP A 153 19.55 17.25 11.30
N GLY A 154 20.71 17.66 10.79
CA GLY A 154 21.92 17.84 11.59
C GLY A 154 22.45 16.51 12.15
N GLY A 155 23.10 16.55 13.32
CA GLY A 155 23.74 15.38 13.92
C GLY A 155 22.74 14.30 14.38
N GLN A 156 22.95 13.07 13.93
CA GLN A 156 22.09 11.90 14.19
C GLN A 156 22.95 10.68 14.55
N SER A 157 22.48 9.81 15.46
CA SER A 157 23.14 8.51 15.73
C SER A 157 22.53 7.43 14.84
N VAL A 158 23.35 6.83 13.98
CA VAL A 158 22.91 5.88 12.93
C VAL A 158 23.80 4.64 12.92
N ALA A 159 23.22 3.44 12.78
CA ALA A 159 24.01 2.22 12.57
C ALA A 159 24.38 2.07 11.08
N VAL A 160 23.38 2.07 10.20
CA VAL A 160 23.58 1.85 8.75
C VAL A 160 23.05 3.03 7.96
N ARG A 161 23.77 3.47 6.94
CA ARG A 161 23.30 4.43 5.93
C ARG A 161 23.23 3.73 4.58
N ALA A 162 22.10 3.85 3.88
CA ALA A 162 21.98 3.36 2.51
C ALA A 162 21.97 4.55 1.55
N GLU A 163 22.93 4.60 0.62
CA GLU A 163 23.09 5.73 -0.30
C GLU A 163 22.58 5.39 -1.70
N LYS A 164 21.93 6.36 -2.35
CA LYS A 164 21.54 6.31 -3.76
C LYS A 164 20.79 5.02 -4.14
N THR A 165 21.46 4.05 -4.72
CA THR A 165 20.91 2.78 -5.24
C THR A 165 21.40 1.55 -4.45
N ALA A 166 21.92 1.76 -3.24
CA ALA A 166 22.36 0.69 -2.35
C ALA A 166 21.22 -0.31 -2.05
N SER A 167 21.60 -1.54 -1.69
CA SER A 167 20.63 -2.53 -1.21
C SER A 167 21.09 -3.20 0.09
N VAL A 168 20.15 -3.38 1.01
CA VAL A 168 20.37 -4.04 2.31
C VAL A 168 19.37 -5.17 2.46
N ARG A 169 19.88 -6.39 2.64
CA ARG A 169 19.07 -7.61 2.58
C ARG A 169 19.51 -8.65 3.61
N GLY A 170 18.55 -9.33 4.25
CA GLY A 170 18.85 -10.48 5.08
C GLY A 170 19.68 -10.18 6.32
N VAL A 171 19.55 -8.99 6.92
CA VAL A 171 20.29 -8.61 8.14
C VAL A 171 19.34 -8.19 9.27
N THR A 172 19.79 -8.37 10.51
CA THR A 172 19.18 -7.73 11.68
C THR A 172 19.96 -6.48 12.05
N ILE A 173 19.30 -5.33 12.22
CA ILE A 173 19.94 -4.05 12.55
C ILE A 173 19.39 -3.49 13.87
N SER A 174 20.29 -3.08 14.76
CA SER A 174 19.98 -2.44 16.04
C SER A 174 20.93 -1.28 16.34
N ASN A 175 20.38 -0.14 16.79
CA ASN A 175 21.16 0.95 17.37
C ASN A 175 20.76 1.19 18.83
N THR A 176 21.45 0.48 19.74
CA THR A 176 21.25 0.55 21.19
C THR A 176 22.23 1.49 21.88
N ALA A 177 23.24 1.97 21.16
CA ALA A 177 24.38 2.71 21.70
C ALA A 177 24.03 4.13 22.16
N ASP A 178 23.02 4.75 21.55
CA ASP A 178 22.62 6.12 21.84
C ASP A 178 21.13 6.19 22.14
N SER A 179 20.74 7.05 23.09
CA SER A 179 19.35 7.34 23.45
C SER A 179 18.45 7.73 22.26
N ARG A 180 19.03 8.27 21.17
CA ARG A 180 18.32 8.59 19.92
C ARG A 180 18.81 7.78 18.71
N GLY A 181 19.33 6.58 18.96
CA GLY A 181 19.88 5.68 17.94
C GLY A 181 18.85 5.21 16.91
N THR A 182 19.15 5.45 15.64
CA THR A 182 18.41 4.94 14.47
C THR A 182 19.13 3.74 13.87
N GLY A 183 18.41 2.68 13.53
CA GLY A 183 18.95 1.49 12.89
C GLY A 183 19.51 1.80 11.51
N LEU A 184 18.65 2.17 10.57
CA LEU A 184 19.06 2.54 9.21
C LEU A 184 18.51 3.91 8.78
N TRP A 185 19.36 4.69 8.12
CA TRP A 185 19.02 6.01 7.59
C TRP A 185 19.08 6.04 6.07
N VAL A 186 18.08 6.68 5.45
CA VAL A 186 18.06 7.03 4.03
C VAL A 186 17.84 8.53 3.88
N GLU A 187 18.80 9.23 3.27
CA GLU A 187 18.73 10.68 3.05
C GLU A 187 18.25 11.03 1.64
N ASP A 188 18.65 10.24 0.64
CA ASP A 188 18.31 10.45 -0.76
C ASP A 188 18.31 9.14 -1.56
N GLY A 189 17.93 9.23 -2.84
CA GLY A 189 17.99 8.11 -3.78
C GLY A 189 16.83 7.11 -3.64
N THR A 190 17.03 5.93 -4.21
CA THR A 190 16.05 4.84 -4.34
C THR A 190 16.61 3.51 -3.84
N PRO A 191 17.18 3.42 -2.62
CA PRO A 191 17.74 2.16 -2.14
C PRO A 191 16.65 1.11 -1.90
N VAL A 192 17.06 -0.16 -1.95
CA VAL A 192 16.18 -1.31 -1.74
C VAL A 192 16.52 -1.99 -0.42
N ILE A 193 15.62 -1.90 0.54
CA ILE A 193 15.73 -2.51 1.87
C ILE A 193 14.70 -3.63 1.95
N ARG A 194 15.14 -4.89 1.94
CA ARG A 194 14.20 -6.02 1.94
C ARG A 194 14.64 -7.22 2.77
N ASN A 195 13.68 -7.99 3.28
CA ASN A 195 13.96 -9.20 4.06
C ASN A 195 14.92 -8.97 5.23
N ASN A 196 14.75 -7.88 5.97
CA ASN A 196 15.56 -7.56 7.15
C ASN A 196 14.72 -7.57 8.43
N THR A 197 15.42 -7.55 9.57
CA THR A 197 14.83 -7.34 10.89
C THR A 197 15.39 -6.06 11.50
N PHE A 198 14.56 -5.09 11.84
CA PHE A 198 14.93 -3.87 12.56
C PHE A 198 14.40 -3.94 13.99
N THR A 199 15.30 -4.05 14.96
CA THR A 199 14.88 -4.31 16.33
C THR A 199 15.69 -3.57 17.36
N ASN A 200 15.06 -3.27 18.50
CA ASN A 200 15.70 -2.71 19.70
C ASN A 200 16.51 -1.41 19.45
N SER A 201 16.26 -0.69 18.36
CA SER A 201 16.83 0.64 18.18
C SER A 201 16.14 1.61 19.13
N ARG A 202 16.91 2.52 19.76
CA ARG A 202 16.34 3.42 20.79
C ARG A 202 15.32 4.41 20.23
N ARG A 203 15.47 4.81 18.97
CA ARG A 203 14.52 5.70 18.27
C ARG A 203 13.81 4.99 17.12
N ASP A 204 14.36 5.01 15.92
CA ASP A 204 13.70 4.45 14.74
C ASP A 204 14.38 3.15 14.30
N GLY A 205 13.61 2.19 13.79
CA GLY A 205 14.15 1.09 13.01
C GLY A 205 14.76 1.62 11.71
N ILE A 206 13.96 2.33 10.92
CA ILE A 206 14.41 3.10 9.74
C ILE A 206 13.91 4.55 9.83
N LEU A 207 14.74 5.50 9.40
CA LEU A 207 14.32 6.86 9.11
C LEU A 207 14.63 7.24 7.65
N ILE A 208 13.59 7.66 6.92
CA ILE A 208 13.66 8.21 5.56
C ILE A 208 13.46 9.73 5.63
N ALA A 209 14.44 10.49 5.15
CA ALA A 209 14.45 11.94 5.15
C ALA A 209 14.74 12.51 3.74
N GLY A 210 14.99 13.82 3.69
CA GLY A 210 15.35 14.53 2.47
C GLY A 210 14.30 14.37 1.37
N SER A 211 14.76 13.88 0.21
CA SER A 211 13.96 13.59 -0.99
C SER A 211 14.03 12.12 -1.40
N ALA A 212 14.42 11.24 -0.47
CA ALA A 212 14.55 9.81 -0.74
C ALA A 212 13.22 9.16 -1.17
N ASN A 213 13.29 8.14 -2.02
CA ASN A 213 12.17 7.33 -2.48
C ASN A 213 12.55 5.84 -2.49
N PRO A 214 12.81 5.23 -1.32
CA PRO A 214 13.27 3.85 -1.23
C PRO A 214 12.13 2.84 -1.44
N THR A 215 12.51 1.59 -1.74
CA THR A 215 11.63 0.43 -1.58
C THR A 215 11.95 -0.26 -0.26
N ILE A 216 10.96 -0.38 0.61
CA ILE A 216 11.06 -1.07 1.90
C ILE A 216 10.06 -2.24 1.87
N ALA A 217 10.54 -3.46 1.66
CA ALA A 217 9.69 -4.61 1.42
C ALA A 217 10.02 -5.82 2.30
N ASP A 218 9.01 -6.52 2.80
CA ASP A 218 9.18 -7.81 3.50
C ASP A 218 10.10 -7.74 4.75
N ASN A 219 10.17 -6.59 5.43
CA ASN A 219 10.96 -6.44 6.64
C ASN A 219 10.10 -6.62 7.91
N VAL A 220 10.77 -6.92 9.02
CA VAL A 220 10.16 -6.97 10.36
C VAL A 220 10.73 -5.85 11.22
N PHE A 221 9.87 -5.01 11.78
CA PHE A 221 10.21 -3.94 12.69
C PHE A 221 9.63 -4.29 14.06
N VAL A 222 10.49 -4.55 15.05
CA VAL A 222 10.02 -5.07 16.34
C VAL A 222 10.77 -4.48 17.53
N ARG A 223 10.05 -4.00 18.55
CA ARG A 223 10.63 -3.49 19.81
C ARG A 223 11.58 -2.30 19.64
N ASN A 224 11.35 -1.43 18.66
CA ASN A 224 12.06 -0.15 18.56
C ASN A 224 11.42 0.88 19.52
N GLY A 225 12.26 1.62 20.25
CA GLY A 225 11.81 2.48 21.35
C GLY A 225 11.00 3.70 20.93
N GLY A 226 11.28 4.24 19.74
CA GLY A 226 10.47 5.25 19.06
C GLY A 226 9.59 4.60 18.01
N ASN A 227 9.92 4.75 16.73
CA ASN A 227 9.08 4.24 15.65
C ASN A 227 9.67 3.01 14.98
N GLY A 228 8.82 2.18 14.36
CA GLY A 228 9.31 1.16 13.43
C GLY A 228 9.95 1.82 12.22
N LEU A 229 9.18 2.69 11.56
CA LEU A 229 9.61 3.49 10.41
C LEU A 229 9.17 4.95 10.59
N SER A 230 10.06 5.88 10.23
CA SER A 230 9.75 7.30 10.09
C SER A 230 10.00 7.79 8.67
N VAL A 231 9.03 8.50 8.06
CA VAL A 231 9.13 9.16 6.75
C VAL A 231 8.86 10.65 6.94
N THR A 232 9.80 11.51 6.55
CA THR A 232 9.71 12.95 6.87
C THR A 232 10.31 13.82 5.77
N ARG A 233 10.22 15.15 5.95
CA ARG A 233 10.60 16.17 4.95
C ARG A 233 9.79 15.96 3.67
N ALA A 234 10.45 15.84 2.51
CA ALA A 234 9.82 15.60 1.22
C ALA A 234 9.98 14.15 0.75
N ALA A 235 10.39 13.25 1.67
CA ALA A 235 10.62 11.86 1.35
C ALA A 235 9.35 11.15 0.86
N GLN A 236 9.56 10.17 0.01
CA GLN A 236 8.55 9.28 -0.53
C GLN A 236 8.93 7.85 -0.13
N GLY A 237 8.37 6.86 -0.81
CA GLY A 237 8.77 5.47 -0.70
C GLY A 237 7.63 4.51 -1.02
N GLN A 238 8.02 3.31 -1.43
CA GLN A 238 7.11 2.15 -1.51
C GLN A 238 7.37 1.28 -0.30
N ILE A 239 6.42 1.22 0.62
CA ILE A 239 6.54 0.47 1.87
C ILE A 239 5.50 -0.66 1.83
N GLU A 240 5.98 -1.87 1.59
CA GLU A 240 5.12 -3.00 1.23
C GLU A 240 5.41 -4.27 2.02
N ASN A 241 4.36 -5.00 2.42
CA ASN A 241 4.48 -6.34 3.03
C ASN A 241 5.38 -6.38 4.29
N ASN A 242 5.51 -5.28 5.01
CA ASN A 242 6.30 -5.23 6.23
C ASN A 242 5.44 -5.54 7.46
N VAL A 243 6.08 -5.99 8.54
CA VAL A 243 5.47 -6.16 9.86
C VAL A 243 6.03 -5.11 10.80
N PHE A 244 5.17 -4.33 11.44
CA PHE A 244 5.51 -3.35 12.49
C PHE A 244 4.85 -3.76 13.79
N GLN A 245 5.66 -4.11 14.80
CA GLN A 245 5.16 -4.69 16.04
C GLN A 245 5.87 -4.17 17.30
N SER A 246 5.10 -3.88 18.34
CA SER A 246 5.64 -3.50 19.67
C SER A 246 6.62 -2.32 19.61
N THR A 247 6.37 -1.33 18.77
CA THR A 247 7.10 -0.06 18.75
C THR A 247 6.26 1.06 19.38
N GLY A 248 6.82 2.26 19.53
CA GLY A 248 6.05 3.48 19.82
C GLY A 248 5.03 3.72 18.72
N PHE A 249 5.42 4.30 17.59
CA PHE A 249 4.56 4.25 16.39
C PHE A 249 5.02 3.15 15.45
N GLY A 250 4.09 2.39 14.88
CA GLY A 250 4.45 1.44 13.83
C GLY A 250 5.12 2.18 12.66
N ILE A 251 4.38 3.16 12.12
CA ILE A 251 4.85 4.04 11.05
C ILE A 251 4.52 5.50 11.42
N ALA A 252 5.50 6.40 11.30
CA ALA A 252 5.30 7.84 11.44
C ALA A 252 5.57 8.55 10.09
N VAL A 253 4.67 9.43 9.66
CA VAL A 253 4.74 10.15 8.39
C VAL A 253 4.52 11.64 8.62
N GLY A 254 5.49 12.48 8.25
CA GLY A 254 5.46 13.92 8.50
C GLY A 254 6.07 14.79 7.41
N GLY A 255 6.17 16.10 7.64
CA GLY A 255 6.59 17.06 6.62
C GLY A 255 5.58 17.19 5.47
N THR A 256 6.08 17.09 4.24
CA THR A 256 5.28 17.06 3.00
C THR A 256 5.41 15.69 2.29
N SER A 257 5.76 14.65 3.06
CA SER A 257 5.95 13.30 2.54
C SER A 257 4.63 12.68 2.06
N ALA A 258 4.70 11.86 1.02
CA ALA A 258 3.54 11.17 0.46
C ALA A 258 3.87 9.69 0.10
N PRO A 259 4.40 8.90 1.05
CA PRO A 259 4.74 7.51 0.76
C PRO A 259 3.49 6.66 0.48
N ARG A 260 3.68 5.59 -0.28
CA ARG A 260 2.66 4.56 -0.47
C ARG A 260 2.89 3.42 0.52
N LEU A 261 1.90 3.16 1.36
CA LEU A 261 1.88 2.11 2.36
C LEU A 261 0.92 1.02 1.90
N ALA A 262 1.44 -0.13 1.48
CA ALA A 262 0.61 -1.21 0.94
C ALA A 262 0.82 -2.56 1.63
N SER A 263 -0.27 -3.25 1.99
CA SER A 263 -0.21 -4.63 2.51
C SER A 263 0.68 -4.82 3.75
N ASN A 264 0.89 -3.77 4.55
CA ASN A 264 1.67 -3.87 5.78
C ASN A 264 0.79 -4.37 6.94
N ARG A 265 1.42 -5.07 7.88
CA ARG A 265 0.81 -5.45 9.16
C ARG A 265 1.36 -4.55 10.26
N VAL A 266 0.52 -3.69 10.82
CA VAL A 266 0.88 -2.70 11.84
C VAL A 266 0.12 -3.03 13.12
N ILE A 267 0.76 -3.76 14.02
CA ILE A 267 0.09 -4.42 15.15
C ILE A 267 0.78 -4.16 16.48
N GLU A 268 0.03 -4.07 17.58
CA GLU A 268 0.59 -4.03 18.95
C GLU A 268 1.60 -2.90 19.21
N ASN A 269 1.52 -1.79 18.47
CA ASN A 269 2.33 -0.59 18.72
C ASN A 269 1.61 0.34 19.71
N VAL A 270 2.22 1.46 20.11
CA VAL A 270 1.46 2.51 20.84
C VAL A 270 0.36 3.06 19.94
N ASP A 271 0.74 3.70 18.82
CA ASP A 271 -0.17 3.94 17.71
C ASP A 271 0.29 3.18 16.48
N GLY A 272 -0.65 2.79 15.62
CA GLY A 272 -0.32 2.10 14.38
C GLY A 272 0.41 3.02 13.40
N ILE A 273 -0.33 3.93 12.78
CA ILE A 273 0.19 4.91 11.82
C ILE A 273 -0.10 6.32 12.31
N TYR A 274 0.94 7.11 12.51
CA TYR A 274 0.85 8.52 12.92
C TYR A 274 1.22 9.43 11.74
N VAL A 275 0.31 10.34 11.37
CA VAL A 275 0.46 11.28 10.25
C VAL A 275 0.33 12.71 10.75
N ASN A 276 1.30 13.56 10.44
CA ASN A 276 1.32 14.95 10.89
C ASN A 276 1.75 15.93 9.78
N ASP A 277 1.88 17.20 10.16
CA ASP A 277 2.26 18.33 9.29
C ASP A 277 1.34 18.42 8.06
N ASN A 278 1.89 18.35 6.84
CA ASN A 278 1.16 18.37 5.57
C ASN A 278 1.30 17.05 4.81
N ALA A 279 1.62 15.95 5.52
CA ALA A 279 1.87 14.66 4.89
C ALA A 279 0.61 14.06 4.27
N ARG A 280 0.80 13.34 3.16
CA ARG A 280 -0.27 12.77 2.34
C ARG A 280 0.01 11.31 1.95
N PRO A 281 0.21 10.40 2.92
CA PRO A 281 0.45 9.00 2.59
C PRO A 281 -0.78 8.35 1.95
N VAL A 282 -0.55 7.40 1.05
CA VAL A 282 -1.59 6.56 0.45
C VAL A 282 -1.58 5.19 1.12
N LEU A 283 -2.70 4.80 1.73
CA LEU A 283 -2.82 3.55 2.49
C LEU A 283 -3.71 2.57 1.71
N ARG A 284 -3.14 1.42 1.31
CA ARG A 284 -3.90 0.35 0.62
C ARG A 284 -3.68 -1.04 1.24
N GLY A 285 -4.76 -1.77 1.52
CA GLY A 285 -4.65 -3.18 1.92
C GLY A 285 -3.92 -3.43 3.24
N ASN A 286 -3.70 -2.42 4.09
CA ASN A 286 -2.94 -2.60 5.33
C ASN A 286 -3.83 -3.22 6.42
N THR A 287 -3.22 -4.04 7.29
CA THR A 287 -3.86 -4.55 8.52
C THR A 287 -3.31 -3.79 9.72
N ILE A 288 -4.14 -2.96 10.34
CA ILE A 288 -3.78 -2.04 11.43
C ILE A 288 -4.65 -2.37 12.64
N GLU A 289 -4.15 -3.26 13.50
CA GLU A 289 -4.96 -3.86 14.56
C GLU A 289 -4.23 -3.99 15.88
N ARG A 290 -4.97 -4.06 16.99
CA ARG A 290 -4.42 -4.33 18.32
C ARG A 290 -3.33 -3.36 18.76
N ASN A 291 -3.24 -2.16 18.17
CA ASN A 291 -2.37 -1.11 18.70
C ASN A 291 -2.95 -0.64 20.04
N THR A 292 -2.08 -0.38 21.01
CA THR A 292 -2.47 -0.15 22.41
C THR A 292 -3.25 1.15 22.60
N ARG A 293 -3.09 2.12 21.69
CA ARG A 293 -3.85 3.37 21.65
C ARG A 293 -4.63 3.51 20.35
N ASP A 294 -4.10 4.12 19.29
CA ASP A 294 -4.90 4.41 18.09
C ASP A 294 -4.40 3.61 16.86
N GLY A 295 -5.31 3.30 15.92
CA GLY A 295 -4.98 2.66 14.64
C GLY A 295 -4.27 3.62 13.70
N VAL A 296 -5.01 4.57 13.14
CA VAL A 296 -4.46 5.69 12.34
C VAL A 296 -4.77 7.01 13.03
N VAL A 297 -3.75 7.87 13.19
CA VAL A 297 -3.88 9.21 13.77
C VAL A 297 -3.44 10.24 12.74
N ALA A 298 -4.29 11.23 12.46
CA ALA A 298 -3.95 12.37 11.60
C ALA A 298 -4.01 13.66 12.41
N THR A 299 -2.98 14.50 12.32
CA THR A 299 -2.88 15.75 13.09
C THR A 299 -2.49 16.94 12.21
N ILE A 300 -2.64 18.16 12.74
CA ILE A 300 -2.26 19.41 12.06
C ILE A 300 -3.02 19.55 10.73
N ASN A 301 -2.35 19.41 9.58
CA ASN A 301 -2.91 19.52 8.24
C ASN A 301 -2.74 18.21 7.45
N ALA A 302 -2.48 17.08 8.13
CA ALA A 302 -2.31 15.78 7.50
C ALA A 302 -3.54 15.42 6.65
N GLN A 303 -3.30 14.77 5.51
CA GLN A 303 -4.34 14.31 4.59
C GLN A 303 -4.00 12.89 4.13
N PRO A 304 -4.06 11.89 5.02
CA PRO A 304 -3.86 10.51 4.60
C PRO A 304 -5.02 10.08 3.69
N ASP A 305 -4.67 9.50 2.55
CA ASP A 305 -5.62 8.87 1.63
C ASP A 305 -5.85 7.43 2.09
N LEU A 306 -6.97 7.20 2.77
CA LEU A 306 -7.38 5.87 3.20
C LEU A 306 -8.21 5.17 2.13
N GLY A 307 -8.50 5.77 0.97
CA GLY A 307 -9.28 5.16 -0.10
C GLY A 307 -10.27 6.14 -0.71
N THR A 308 -10.44 6.04 -2.01
CA THR A 308 -11.37 6.85 -2.82
C THR A 308 -12.45 5.98 -3.46
N ALA A 309 -13.43 6.59 -4.14
CA ALA A 309 -14.45 5.84 -4.88
C ALA A 309 -13.85 4.98 -6.01
N ASP A 310 -12.81 5.49 -6.69
CA ASP A 310 -12.20 4.82 -7.83
C ASP A 310 -11.04 3.89 -7.43
N ASP A 311 -10.41 4.16 -6.27
CA ASP A 311 -9.32 3.38 -5.69
C ASP A 311 -9.57 3.14 -4.19
N PRO A 312 -10.39 2.13 -3.86
CA PRO A 312 -10.76 1.84 -2.48
C PRO A 312 -9.58 1.45 -1.60
N GLY A 313 -9.67 1.80 -0.32
CA GLY A 313 -8.59 1.62 0.65
C GLY A 313 -8.22 0.18 0.92
N GLU A 314 -9.23 -0.67 1.10
CA GLU A 314 -9.06 -2.07 1.50
C GLU A 314 -8.25 -2.28 2.80
N ASN A 315 -8.12 -1.25 3.64
CA ASN A 315 -7.42 -1.35 4.91
C ASN A 315 -8.36 -1.92 6.00
N ILE A 316 -7.80 -2.70 6.91
CA ILE A 316 -8.47 -3.22 8.11
C ILE A 316 -7.95 -2.42 9.30
N LEU A 317 -8.78 -1.55 9.88
CA LEU A 317 -8.47 -0.77 11.08
C LEU A 317 -9.43 -1.21 12.17
N ARG A 318 -9.03 -2.22 12.95
CA ARG A 318 -9.92 -2.88 13.91
C ARG A 318 -9.21 -3.14 15.23
N ASN A 319 -9.98 -3.19 16.31
CA ASN A 319 -9.51 -3.66 17.62
C ASN A 319 -8.31 -2.86 18.16
N ASN A 320 -8.18 -1.58 17.81
CA ASN A 320 -7.20 -0.70 18.43
C ASN A 320 -7.73 -0.22 19.79
N GLY A 321 -6.84 0.19 20.70
CA GLY A 321 -7.17 0.39 22.11
C GLY A 321 -8.21 1.49 22.36
N ARG A 322 -7.99 2.68 21.82
CA ARG A 322 -8.84 3.88 21.93
C ARG A 322 -9.64 4.10 20.65
N TYR A 323 -9.02 4.46 19.53
CA TYR A 323 -9.72 4.66 18.25
C TYR A 323 -9.12 3.84 17.12
N ASP A 324 -9.97 3.38 16.20
CA ASP A 324 -9.49 2.78 14.95
C ASP A 324 -8.99 3.87 13.99
N LEU A 325 -9.69 5.01 13.94
CA LEU A 325 -9.29 6.19 13.18
C LEU A 325 -9.51 7.47 13.99
N HIS A 326 -8.43 8.21 14.20
CA HIS A 326 -8.41 9.45 14.96
C HIS A 326 -7.96 10.61 14.06
N ASN A 327 -8.93 11.31 13.48
CA ASN A 327 -8.70 12.57 12.79
C ASN A 327 -8.70 13.74 13.79
N ALA A 328 -7.52 14.12 14.25
CA ALA A 328 -7.31 15.30 15.10
C ALA A 328 -6.93 16.55 14.31
N THR A 329 -7.10 16.56 12.98
CA THR A 329 -6.93 17.78 12.17
C THR A 329 -8.07 18.76 12.46
N ARG A 330 -7.81 20.07 12.32
CA ARG A 330 -8.82 21.10 12.61
C ARG A 330 -9.89 21.19 11.52
N THR A 331 -9.46 21.09 10.26
CA THR A 331 -10.31 21.42 9.10
C THR A 331 -10.50 20.27 8.12
N ASN A 332 -9.56 19.31 8.05
CA ASN A 332 -9.59 18.29 7.02
C ASN A 332 -10.60 17.19 7.35
N THR A 333 -11.29 16.70 6.32
CA THR A 333 -12.06 15.46 6.37
C THR A 333 -11.21 14.36 5.73
N ILE A 334 -11.05 13.23 6.43
CA ILE A 334 -10.37 12.06 5.86
C ILE A 334 -11.38 11.27 5.04
N VAL A 335 -11.07 11.00 3.77
CA VAL A 335 -11.85 10.08 2.94
C VAL A 335 -11.32 8.66 3.15
N ALA A 336 -12.21 7.75 3.51
CA ALA A 336 -11.89 6.39 3.92
C ALA A 336 -12.78 5.35 3.21
N VAL A 337 -12.97 5.50 1.89
CA VAL A 337 -13.78 4.57 1.09
C VAL A 337 -13.14 3.18 1.05
N GLY A 338 -13.96 2.14 1.23
CA GLY A 338 -13.53 0.74 1.08
C GLY A 338 -12.68 0.18 2.22
N ASN A 339 -12.73 0.79 3.41
CA ASN A 339 -12.01 0.31 4.59
C ASN A 339 -12.93 -0.42 5.57
N ASP A 340 -12.36 -1.40 6.27
CA ASP A 340 -12.98 -2.10 7.38
C ASP A 340 -12.64 -1.38 8.69
N ILE A 341 -13.46 -0.41 9.10
CA ILE A 341 -13.26 0.46 10.29
C ILE A 341 -14.48 0.41 11.21
N ASN A 342 -14.28 0.41 12.53
CA ASN A 342 -15.42 0.49 13.46
C ASN A 342 -15.86 1.94 13.56
N ARG A 343 -17.07 2.23 13.06
CA ARG A 343 -17.62 3.60 13.02
C ARG A 343 -17.76 4.22 14.41
N ASP A 344 -18.00 3.41 15.43
CA ASP A 344 -18.10 3.87 16.83
C ASP A 344 -16.72 4.20 17.43
N ARG A 345 -15.64 3.80 16.75
CA ARG A 345 -14.25 4.01 17.16
C ARG A 345 -13.55 5.03 16.29
N ILE A 346 -14.31 5.99 15.76
CA ILE A 346 -13.80 7.09 14.95
C ILE A 346 -13.95 8.39 15.73
N VAL A 347 -12.91 9.22 15.68
CA VAL A 347 -12.98 10.60 16.15
C VAL A 347 -12.54 11.55 15.05
N GLY A 348 -13.26 12.67 14.94
CA GLY A 348 -13.03 13.69 13.93
C GLY A 348 -13.81 13.47 12.63
N LYS A 349 -13.57 14.35 11.65
CA LYS A 349 -14.31 14.34 10.39
C LYS A 349 -13.80 13.24 9.47
N VAL A 350 -14.63 12.25 9.20
CA VAL A 350 -14.31 11.15 8.27
C VAL A 350 -15.49 10.93 7.34
N ASP A 351 -15.22 10.76 6.06
CA ASP A 351 -16.21 10.36 5.07
C ASP A 351 -15.92 8.96 4.54
N PHE A 352 -16.98 8.13 4.52
CA PHE A 352 -16.97 6.75 4.02
C PHE A 352 -17.53 6.63 2.62
N VAL A 353 -18.19 7.69 2.16
CA VAL A 353 -18.59 7.88 0.79
C VAL A 353 -17.59 8.90 0.25
N ALA A 354 -17.16 8.81 -1.01
CA ALA A 354 -16.54 9.99 -1.58
C ALA A 354 -17.62 11.06 -1.57
N THR A 355 -17.51 12.09 -0.72
CA THR A 355 -18.36 13.27 -0.90
C THR A 355 -18.15 13.69 -2.34
N SER A 356 -19.23 13.66 -3.12
CA SER A 356 -19.33 14.34 -4.40
C SER A 356 -18.76 15.74 -4.18
N ILE A 357 -17.58 16.01 -4.73
CA ILE A 357 -17.05 17.37 -4.86
C ILE A 357 -18.17 18.17 -5.54
N PRO A 358 -18.38 19.45 -5.17
CA PRO A 358 -19.41 20.27 -5.79
C PRO A 358 -19.38 20.10 -7.30
N SER A 359 -20.55 19.84 -7.85
CA SER A 359 -20.89 19.65 -9.25
C SER A 359 -20.55 20.87 -10.11
N SER A 360 -19.28 21.26 -10.22
CA SER A 360 -18.79 21.99 -11.37
C SER A 360 -18.28 20.93 -12.35
N GLY A 361 -19.11 20.54 -13.31
CA GLY A 361 -18.86 19.47 -14.28
C GLY A 361 -17.70 19.71 -15.26
N SER A 362 -16.62 20.37 -14.85
CA SER A 362 -15.40 20.54 -15.64
C SER A 362 -14.19 19.94 -14.93
N PHE A 363 -13.63 18.88 -15.52
CA PHE A 363 -12.34 18.31 -15.12
C PHE A 363 -11.23 18.96 -15.94
N SER A 364 -10.08 19.21 -15.30
CA SER A 364 -8.98 19.99 -15.91
C SER A 364 -8.39 19.34 -17.16
N ASP A 365 -8.46 18.01 -17.26
CA ASP A 365 -7.95 17.19 -18.35
C ASP A 365 -9.03 16.72 -19.34
N VAL A 366 -10.24 17.29 -19.25
CA VAL A 366 -11.37 16.96 -20.13
C VAL A 366 -11.76 18.12 -21.05
N THR A 367 -11.32 19.35 -20.76
CA THR A 367 -11.57 20.52 -21.63
C THR A 367 -11.09 20.26 -23.06
N GLY A 368 -12.00 20.29 -24.03
CA GLY A 368 -11.71 20.04 -25.45
C GLY A 368 -11.57 18.55 -25.80
N HIS A 369 -11.83 17.64 -24.87
CA HIS A 369 -11.79 16.19 -25.11
C HIS A 369 -13.06 15.71 -25.82
N TRP A 370 -12.97 14.74 -26.73
CA TRP A 370 -14.13 14.27 -27.52
C TRP A 370 -15.30 13.75 -26.67
N ALA A 371 -15.00 13.26 -25.47
CA ALA A 371 -15.98 12.74 -24.52
C ALA A 371 -16.45 13.75 -23.46
N GLU A 372 -16.03 15.03 -23.57
CA GLU A 372 -16.30 16.07 -22.58
C GLU A 372 -17.78 16.17 -22.20
N ALA A 373 -18.66 16.25 -23.19
CA ALA A 373 -20.10 16.36 -22.95
C ALA A 373 -20.68 15.15 -22.20
N TYR A 374 -20.26 13.92 -22.55
CA TYR A 374 -20.69 12.70 -21.87
C TYR A 374 -20.19 12.66 -20.42
N ILE A 375 -18.91 13.01 -20.22
CA ILE A 375 -18.27 13.00 -18.91
C ILE A 375 -18.94 14.04 -18.00
N ALA A 376 -19.12 15.27 -18.48
CA ALA A 376 -19.77 16.34 -17.74
C ALA A 376 -21.21 15.98 -17.37
N ALA A 377 -21.97 15.38 -18.28
CA ALA A 377 -23.36 15.02 -18.05
C ALA A 377 -23.55 13.84 -17.09
N LEU A 378 -22.64 12.85 -17.11
CA LEU A 378 -22.65 11.77 -16.12
C LEU A 378 -22.15 12.24 -14.76
N ALA A 379 -21.16 13.15 -14.72
CA ALA A 379 -20.67 13.72 -13.48
C ALA A 379 -21.72 14.60 -12.80
N SER A 380 -22.51 15.38 -13.55
CA SER A 380 -23.60 16.19 -13.00
C SER A 380 -24.77 15.38 -12.44
N GLN A 381 -24.89 14.12 -12.85
CA GLN A 381 -25.86 13.14 -12.31
C GLN A 381 -25.25 12.29 -11.19
N ASP A 382 -24.06 12.65 -10.70
CA ASP A 382 -23.25 11.87 -9.77
C ASP A 382 -22.90 10.46 -10.25
N ILE A 383 -23.12 10.08 -11.50
CA ILE A 383 -22.91 8.69 -11.97
C ILE A 383 -21.42 8.32 -12.00
N ILE A 384 -20.57 9.28 -12.36
CA ILE A 384 -19.10 9.13 -12.38
C ILE A 384 -18.45 10.25 -11.57
N ALA A 385 -17.23 10.02 -11.10
CA ALA A 385 -16.45 11.01 -10.36
C ALA A 385 -15.03 11.12 -10.95
N GLY A 386 -14.41 12.28 -10.73
CA GLY A 386 -12.99 12.49 -10.98
C GLY A 386 -12.14 12.25 -9.73
N PHE A 387 -10.86 12.56 -9.84
CA PHE A 387 -9.87 12.39 -8.80
C PHE A 387 -9.75 13.67 -7.94
N PRO A 388 -9.22 13.56 -6.70
CA PRO A 388 -9.04 14.72 -5.81
C PRO A 388 -8.14 15.83 -6.37
N ASP A 389 -7.34 15.54 -7.39
CA ASP A 389 -6.48 16.50 -8.10
C ASP A 389 -7.25 17.33 -9.16
N GLY A 390 -8.56 17.11 -9.31
CA GLY A 390 -9.42 17.82 -10.27
C GLY A 390 -9.42 17.22 -11.69
N THR A 391 -8.77 16.06 -11.88
CA THR A 391 -8.73 15.34 -13.17
C THR A 391 -9.81 14.26 -13.27
N PHE A 392 -10.15 13.83 -14.49
CA PHE A 392 -10.99 12.66 -14.76
C PHE A 392 -10.18 11.46 -15.26
N ARG A 393 -9.01 11.70 -15.85
CA ARG A 393 -8.12 10.72 -16.50
C ARG A 393 -8.82 9.92 -17.60
N PRO A 394 -9.31 10.59 -18.67
CA PRO A 394 -10.16 9.98 -19.69
C PRO A 394 -9.53 8.80 -20.43
N SER A 395 -8.19 8.71 -20.44
CA SER A 395 -7.43 7.66 -21.14
C SER A 395 -7.14 6.42 -20.29
N GLU A 396 -7.40 6.45 -18.97
CA GLU A 396 -7.12 5.29 -18.11
C GLU A 396 -8.14 4.16 -18.34
N PRO A 397 -7.73 2.88 -18.28
CA PRO A 397 -8.62 1.74 -18.46
C PRO A 397 -9.48 1.47 -17.22
N VAL A 398 -10.72 1.00 -17.41
CA VAL A 398 -11.69 0.74 -16.33
C VAL A 398 -11.69 -0.74 -15.93
N THR A 399 -11.76 -1.05 -14.64
CA THR A 399 -11.91 -2.44 -14.16
C THR A 399 -13.37 -2.91 -14.24
N ARG A 400 -13.60 -4.23 -14.29
CA ARG A 400 -14.95 -4.81 -14.28
C ARG A 400 -15.74 -4.43 -13.03
N ALA A 401 -15.09 -4.31 -11.87
CA ALA A 401 -15.72 -3.85 -10.63
C ALA A 401 -16.12 -2.36 -10.69
N GLN A 402 -15.26 -1.50 -11.21
CA GLN A 402 -15.58 -0.08 -11.43
C GLN A 402 -16.75 0.08 -12.41
N PHE A 403 -16.76 -0.66 -13.51
CA PHE A 403 -17.88 -0.65 -14.44
C PHE A 403 -19.19 -1.13 -13.80
N ALA A 404 -19.14 -2.15 -12.93
CA ALA A 404 -20.32 -2.58 -12.16
C ALA A 404 -20.86 -1.46 -11.24
N ALA A 405 -19.97 -0.69 -10.60
CA ALA A 405 -20.37 0.46 -9.80
C ALA A 405 -21.05 1.54 -10.64
N ILE A 406 -20.50 1.86 -11.82
CA ILE A 406 -21.10 2.82 -12.76
C ILE A 406 -22.49 2.36 -13.20
N VAL A 407 -22.66 1.10 -13.58
CA VAL A 407 -23.96 0.54 -13.96
C VAL A 407 -24.96 0.60 -12.80
N ALA A 408 -24.53 0.20 -11.59
CA ALA A 408 -25.39 0.24 -10.41
C ALA A 408 -25.88 1.66 -10.10
N LYS A 409 -25.00 2.67 -10.27
CA LYS A 409 -25.34 4.07 -10.04
C LYS A 409 -26.20 4.67 -11.15
N ALA A 410 -25.89 4.36 -12.40
CA ALA A 410 -26.61 4.86 -13.58
C ALA A 410 -28.03 4.29 -13.68
N PHE A 411 -28.20 2.99 -13.43
CA PHE A 411 -29.46 2.31 -13.71
C PHE A 411 -30.23 1.91 -12.46
N ASN A 412 -29.56 1.69 -11.32
CA ASN A 412 -30.10 1.05 -10.12
C ASN A 412 -31.09 -0.09 -10.44
N PRO A 413 -30.64 -1.11 -11.20
CA PRO A 413 -31.54 -2.06 -11.84
C PRO A 413 -32.25 -2.96 -10.83
N ALA A 414 -33.53 -3.21 -11.07
CA ALA A 414 -34.30 -4.19 -10.31
C ALA A 414 -33.74 -5.61 -10.54
N PRO A 415 -33.75 -6.49 -9.53
CA PRO A 415 -33.20 -7.83 -9.65
C PRO A 415 -34.05 -8.71 -10.58
N GLN A 416 -33.46 -9.17 -11.68
CA GLN A 416 -33.99 -10.15 -12.63
C GLN A 416 -33.41 -11.56 -12.42
N ARG A 417 -32.25 -11.66 -11.75
CA ARG A 417 -31.59 -12.91 -11.37
C ARG A 417 -31.48 -13.05 -9.85
N GLY A 418 -31.42 -14.30 -9.38
CA GLY A 418 -31.05 -14.62 -8.01
C GLY A 418 -29.63 -14.15 -7.70
N ALA A 419 -29.32 -13.92 -6.42
CA ALA A 419 -27.96 -13.61 -5.99
C ALA A 419 -27.02 -14.81 -6.25
N THR A 420 -25.74 -14.54 -6.45
CA THR A 420 -24.72 -15.59 -6.62
C THR A 420 -23.48 -15.26 -5.79
N THR A 421 -22.67 -16.25 -5.45
CA THR A 421 -21.37 -16.06 -4.80
C THR A 421 -20.26 -16.27 -5.80
N PHE A 422 -19.42 -15.24 -6.01
CA PHE A 422 -18.25 -15.36 -6.86
C PHE A 422 -17.04 -15.78 -6.04
N SER A 423 -16.31 -16.82 -6.46
CA SER A 423 -15.20 -17.43 -5.71
C SER A 423 -13.96 -16.54 -5.60
N ASP A 424 -13.81 -15.58 -6.52
CA ASP A 424 -12.72 -14.63 -6.57
C ASP A 424 -13.08 -13.26 -5.96
N ILE A 425 -14.24 -13.17 -5.33
CA ILE A 425 -14.66 -12.01 -4.53
C ILE A 425 -14.59 -12.41 -3.05
N ARG A 426 -13.60 -11.86 -2.34
CA ARG A 426 -13.45 -12.08 -0.89
C ARG A 426 -14.61 -11.45 -0.11
N SER A 427 -14.93 -12.03 1.05
CA SER A 427 -15.87 -11.43 1.99
C SER A 427 -15.40 -10.00 2.34
N GLY A 428 -16.33 -9.03 2.29
CA GLY A 428 -16.03 -7.62 2.53
C GLY A 428 -15.39 -6.86 1.36
N TYR A 429 -15.24 -7.46 0.17
CA TYR A 429 -14.77 -6.72 -1.02
C TYR A 429 -15.71 -5.55 -1.34
N TRP A 430 -15.16 -4.35 -1.57
CA TRP A 430 -15.91 -3.10 -1.67
C TRP A 430 -17.04 -3.16 -2.70
N ALA A 431 -16.77 -3.78 -3.85
CA ALA A 431 -17.72 -3.84 -4.95
C ALA A 431 -18.71 -5.00 -4.82
N THR A 432 -18.69 -5.78 -3.74
CA THR A 432 -19.58 -6.95 -3.58
C THR A 432 -21.03 -6.58 -3.85
N GLN A 433 -21.52 -5.51 -3.24
CA GLN A 433 -22.92 -5.08 -3.41
C GLN A 433 -23.22 -4.58 -4.82
N VAL A 434 -22.37 -3.71 -5.38
CA VAL A 434 -22.61 -3.16 -6.73
C VAL A 434 -22.44 -4.22 -7.83
N ILE A 435 -21.54 -5.20 -7.64
CA ILE A 435 -21.40 -6.37 -8.50
C ILE A 435 -22.66 -7.23 -8.42
N GLN A 436 -23.20 -7.46 -7.23
CA GLN A 436 -24.48 -8.16 -7.09
C GLN A 436 -25.62 -7.38 -7.73
N THR A 437 -25.68 -6.06 -7.60
CA THR A 437 -26.71 -5.23 -8.24
C THR A 437 -26.62 -5.33 -9.77
N ALA A 438 -25.43 -5.13 -10.35
CA ALA A 438 -25.24 -5.22 -11.80
C ALA A 438 -25.45 -6.65 -12.34
N TYR A 439 -25.07 -7.67 -11.57
CA TYR A 439 -25.35 -9.07 -11.90
C TYR A 439 -26.85 -9.35 -11.84
N ARG A 440 -27.51 -9.08 -10.71
CA ARG A 440 -28.94 -9.37 -10.56
C ARG A 440 -29.78 -8.59 -11.56
N GLY A 441 -29.37 -7.38 -11.92
CA GLY A 441 -30.02 -6.54 -12.91
C GLY A 441 -29.80 -6.93 -14.38
N GLY A 442 -29.12 -8.04 -14.68
CA GLY A 442 -28.95 -8.50 -16.06
C GLY A 442 -27.78 -7.87 -16.84
N PHE A 443 -27.15 -6.82 -16.30
CA PHE A 443 -26.07 -6.10 -16.98
C PHE A 443 -24.76 -6.91 -17.03
N LEU A 444 -24.28 -7.44 -15.90
CA LEU A 444 -22.99 -8.14 -15.87
C LEU A 444 -23.14 -9.63 -15.60
N ALA A 445 -22.30 -10.45 -16.20
CA ALA A 445 -22.22 -11.89 -15.92
C ALA A 445 -20.83 -12.27 -15.41
N GLY A 446 -20.78 -13.37 -14.64
CA GLY A 446 -19.53 -14.04 -14.31
C GLY A 446 -19.04 -14.94 -15.44
N TYR A 447 -17.82 -15.41 -15.29
CA TYR A 447 -17.18 -16.44 -16.09
C TYR A 447 -17.48 -17.83 -15.51
N PRO A 448 -17.25 -18.91 -16.29
CA PRO A 448 -17.36 -20.28 -15.80
C PRO A 448 -16.57 -20.49 -14.49
N GLY A 449 -17.15 -21.29 -13.59
CA GLY A 449 -16.58 -21.55 -12.26
C GLY A 449 -16.93 -20.52 -11.19
N ASN A 450 -17.99 -19.71 -11.38
CA ASN A 450 -18.40 -18.63 -10.46
C ASN A 450 -17.29 -17.59 -10.25
N ILE A 451 -16.62 -17.15 -11.31
CA ILE A 451 -15.52 -16.18 -11.24
C ILE A 451 -16.01 -14.85 -11.83
N PHE A 452 -15.81 -13.72 -11.16
CA PHE A 452 -16.22 -12.40 -11.67
C PHE A 452 -15.11 -11.62 -12.37
N ARG A 453 -13.86 -11.80 -11.93
CA ARG A 453 -12.64 -11.05 -12.28
C ARG A 453 -12.76 -9.55 -12.03
N PRO A 454 -12.94 -9.12 -10.77
CA PRO A 454 -13.24 -7.72 -10.45
C PRO A 454 -12.15 -6.73 -10.90
N GLU A 455 -10.88 -7.11 -10.79
CA GLU A 455 -9.72 -6.28 -11.13
C GLU A 455 -9.32 -6.33 -12.62
N GLN A 456 -9.97 -7.17 -13.42
CA GLN A 456 -9.67 -7.23 -14.84
C GLN A 456 -10.12 -5.93 -15.52
N ARG A 457 -9.22 -5.30 -16.29
CA ARG A 457 -9.55 -4.21 -17.19
C ARG A 457 -10.58 -4.70 -18.23
N ILE A 458 -11.73 -4.06 -18.27
CA ILE A 458 -12.87 -4.59 -19.02
C ILE A 458 -12.66 -4.39 -20.53
N PRO A 459 -12.74 -5.45 -21.36
CA PRO A 459 -12.74 -5.31 -22.80
C PRO A 459 -13.96 -4.54 -23.28
N ARG A 460 -13.77 -3.69 -24.29
CA ARG A 460 -14.81 -2.82 -24.85
C ARG A 460 -16.07 -3.57 -25.26
N VAL A 461 -15.93 -4.74 -25.88
CA VAL A 461 -17.08 -5.57 -26.28
C VAL A 461 -17.92 -6.03 -25.08
N GLN A 462 -17.31 -6.25 -23.92
CA GLN A 462 -18.04 -6.69 -22.74
C GLN A 462 -18.93 -5.58 -22.17
N ILE A 463 -18.56 -4.31 -22.33
CA ILE A 463 -19.42 -3.17 -21.96
C ILE A 463 -20.67 -3.15 -22.84
N LEU A 464 -20.49 -3.29 -24.16
CA LEU A 464 -21.61 -3.29 -25.10
C LEU A 464 -22.58 -4.44 -24.85
N VAL A 465 -22.05 -5.64 -24.65
CA VAL A 465 -22.85 -6.82 -24.26
C VAL A 465 -23.60 -6.55 -22.96
N ALA A 466 -22.93 -5.95 -21.97
CA ALA A 466 -23.55 -5.67 -20.68
C ALA A 466 -24.69 -4.67 -20.76
N LEU A 467 -24.49 -3.57 -21.49
CA LEU A 467 -25.50 -2.53 -21.65
C LEU A 467 -26.68 -3.01 -22.50
N ALA A 468 -26.42 -3.71 -23.62
CA ALA A 468 -27.48 -4.26 -24.46
C ALA A 468 -28.35 -5.27 -23.70
N ASN A 469 -27.73 -6.21 -22.98
CA ASN A 469 -28.45 -7.22 -22.19
C ASN A 469 -29.23 -6.58 -21.03
N GLY A 470 -28.60 -5.68 -20.28
CA GLY A 470 -29.23 -5.00 -19.14
C GLY A 470 -30.43 -4.13 -19.54
N LEU A 471 -30.41 -3.58 -20.76
CA LEU A 471 -31.52 -2.82 -21.36
C LEU A 471 -32.54 -3.71 -22.11
N GLY A 472 -32.29 -5.02 -22.21
CA GLY A 472 -33.16 -5.94 -22.96
C GLY A 472 -33.19 -5.66 -24.47
N LEU A 473 -32.13 -5.09 -25.03
CA LEU A 473 -32.06 -4.80 -26.47
C LEU A 473 -31.91 -6.10 -27.26
N SER A 474 -32.66 -6.22 -28.34
CA SER A 474 -32.58 -7.35 -29.27
C SER A 474 -32.41 -6.81 -30.69
N PRO A 475 -31.56 -7.46 -31.52
CA PRO A 475 -31.36 -7.03 -32.89
C PRO A 475 -32.60 -7.33 -33.75
N THR A 476 -32.86 -6.42 -34.68
CA THR A 476 -33.96 -6.52 -35.66
C THR A 476 -33.45 -6.68 -37.09
N ASN A 477 -32.18 -6.34 -37.36
CA ASN A 477 -31.51 -6.42 -38.64
C ASN A 477 -30.10 -7.04 -38.49
N THR A 478 -29.88 -8.19 -39.12
CA THR A 478 -28.63 -8.93 -39.00
C THR A 478 -27.45 -8.34 -39.77
N ASN A 479 -27.68 -7.38 -40.68
CA ASN A 479 -26.63 -6.82 -41.54
C ASN A 479 -25.94 -5.58 -40.96
N VAL A 480 -26.35 -5.13 -39.77
CA VAL A 480 -25.88 -3.88 -39.14
C VAL A 480 -24.38 -3.87 -38.85
N LEU A 481 -23.75 -5.03 -38.64
CA LEU A 481 -22.33 -5.10 -38.30
C LEU A 481 -21.39 -4.82 -39.48
N SER A 482 -21.89 -4.74 -40.72
CA SER A 482 -21.05 -4.37 -41.87
C SER A 482 -20.53 -2.93 -41.81
N VAL A 483 -21.06 -2.12 -40.90
CA VAL A 483 -20.53 -0.77 -40.61
C VAL A 483 -19.11 -0.82 -40.01
N TYR A 484 -18.71 -1.95 -39.41
CA TYR A 484 -17.43 -2.09 -38.73
C TYR A 484 -16.37 -2.75 -39.63
N GLN A 485 -15.23 -2.08 -39.83
CA GLN A 485 -14.09 -2.62 -40.56
C GLN A 485 -13.47 -3.83 -39.83
N ASP A 486 -13.55 -3.83 -38.51
CA ASP A 486 -13.07 -4.88 -37.63
C ASP A 486 -14.19 -5.77 -37.07
N GLY A 487 -15.36 -5.79 -37.74
CA GLY A 487 -16.51 -6.59 -37.32
C GLY A 487 -16.21 -8.09 -37.16
N ALA A 488 -15.24 -8.61 -37.92
CA ALA A 488 -14.76 -9.99 -37.81
C ALA A 488 -14.07 -10.31 -36.46
N GLN A 489 -13.65 -9.30 -35.70
CA GLN A 489 -13.04 -9.48 -34.37
C GLN A 489 -14.05 -9.59 -33.23
N ILE A 490 -15.35 -9.38 -33.52
CA ILE A 490 -16.43 -9.48 -32.53
C ILE A 490 -16.59 -10.96 -32.14
N PRO A 491 -16.43 -11.33 -30.86
CA PRO A 491 -16.66 -12.70 -30.42
C PRO A 491 -18.09 -13.16 -30.72
N SER A 492 -18.26 -14.45 -31.04
CA SER A 492 -19.57 -15.02 -31.43
C SER A 492 -20.68 -14.75 -30.40
N TYR A 493 -20.37 -14.82 -29.10
CA TYR A 493 -21.31 -14.53 -28.02
C TYR A 493 -21.79 -13.07 -27.99
N ALA A 494 -21.02 -12.16 -28.59
CA ALA A 494 -21.28 -10.73 -28.57
C ALA A 494 -21.98 -10.23 -29.84
N VAL A 495 -22.09 -11.04 -30.89
CA VAL A 495 -22.70 -10.64 -32.18
C VAL A 495 -24.09 -10.05 -31.96
N GLY A 496 -25.02 -10.79 -31.36
CA GLY A 496 -26.39 -10.31 -31.13
C GLY A 496 -26.47 -9.02 -30.29
N PRO A 497 -25.86 -8.97 -29.09
CA PRO A 497 -25.86 -7.76 -28.26
C PRO A 497 -25.20 -6.55 -28.92
N VAL A 498 -24.09 -6.74 -29.65
CA VAL A 498 -23.42 -5.64 -30.38
C VAL A 498 -24.30 -5.17 -31.53
N THR A 499 -24.91 -6.07 -32.32
CA THR A 499 -25.88 -5.70 -33.36
C THR A 499 -27.01 -4.85 -32.78
N ALA A 500 -27.61 -5.28 -31.67
CA ALA A 500 -28.68 -4.55 -31.01
C ALA A 500 -28.23 -3.17 -30.50
N ALA A 501 -27.03 -3.09 -29.90
CA ALA A 501 -26.46 -1.83 -29.43
C ALA A 501 -26.20 -0.86 -30.61
N THR A 502 -25.70 -1.36 -31.73
CA THR A 502 -25.43 -0.55 -32.92
C THR A 502 -26.73 -0.04 -33.56
N GLU A 503 -27.74 -0.89 -33.75
CA GLU A 503 -29.07 -0.50 -34.25
C GLU A 503 -29.68 0.64 -33.44
N ARG A 504 -29.48 0.58 -32.13
CA ARG A 504 -30.00 1.53 -31.15
C ARG A 504 -29.10 2.74 -30.93
N GLN A 505 -28.10 2.93 -31.78
CA GLN A 505 -27.15 4.05 -31.73
C GLN A 505 -26.44 4.20 -30.37
N LEU A 506 -26.29 3.08 -29.64
CA LEU A 506 -25.62 3.04 -28.34
C LEU A 506 -24.10 3.17 -28.49
N VAL A 507 -23.57 2.68 -29.61
CA VAL A 507 -22.11 2.61 -29.85
C VAL A 507 -21.55 3.97 -30.21
N VAL A 508 -20.53 4.41 -29.48
CA VAL A 508 -19.75 5.63 -29.76
C VAL A 508 -18.29 5.26 -30.00
N ASN A 509 -17.79 5.46 -31.21
CA ASN A 509 -16.44 5.06 -31.62
C ASN A 509 -15.59 6.30 -31.97
N TYR A 510 -14.51 6.50 -31.20
CA TYR A 510 -13.54 7.57 -31.41
C TYR A 510 -12.14 7.01 -31.73
N PRO A 511 -11.38 7.62 -32.66
CA PRO A 511 -11.78 8.73 -33.54
C PRO A 511 -12.55 8.26 -34.78
N THR A 512 -12.55 6.96 -35.08
CA THR A 512 -13.10 6.39 -36.30
C THR A 512 -14.40 5.65 -36.00
N ALA A 513 -15.54 6.19 -36.45
CA ALA A 513 -16.87 5.63 -36.19
C ALA A 513 -17.02 4.16 -36.61
N THR A 514 -16.34 3.76 -37.68
CA THR A 514 -16.38 2.41 -38.28
C THR A 514 -15.37 1.42 -37.68
N GLN A 515 -14.67 1.78 -36.59
CA GLN A 515 -13.70 0.92 -35.92
C GLN A 515 -14.16 0.63 -34.48
N LEU A 516 -14.54 -0.62 -34.17
CA LEU A 516 -15.11 -0.97 -32.87
C LEU A 516 -14.06 -1.25 -31.80
N ASN A 517 -12.91 -1.83 -32.18
CA ASN A 517 -11.84 -2.34 -31.32
C ASN A 517 -12.37 -3.26 -30.19
N PRO A 518 -13.10 -4.34 -30.50
CA PRO A 518 -13.91 -5.08 -29.52
C PRO A 518 -13.10 -5.69 -28.38
N ASN A 519 -11.87 -6.14 -28.66
CA ASN A 519 -11.04 -6.88 -27.71
C ASN A 519 -10.06 -6.00 -26.92
N ARG A 520 -10.01 -4.69 -27.20
CA ARG A 520 -9.16 -3.75 -26.46
C ARG A 520 -9.81 -3.42 -25.11
N GLU A 521 -8.98 -3.13 -24.10
CA GLU A 521 -9.43 -2.52 -22.86
C GLU A 521 -10.12 -1.17 -23.14
N ALA A 522 -11.25 -0.93 -22.46
CA ALA A 522 -12.00 0.30 -22.60
C ALA A 522 -11.49 1.38 -21.63
N THR A 523 -11.40 2.61 -22.12
CA THR A 523 -10.99 3.75 -21.31
C THR A 523 -12.17 4.36 -20.55
N ARG A 524 -11.88 5.20 -19.54
CA ARG A 524 -12.88 5.94 -18.77
C ARG A 524 -13.77 6.83 -19.64
N ALA A 525 -13.20 7.50 -20.65
CA ALA A 525 -13.97 8.29 -21.61
C ALA A 525 -14.95 7.44 -22.43
N GLU A 526 -14.51 6.25 -22.85
CA GLU A 526 -15.35 5.35 -23.62
C GLU A 526 -16.49 4.76 -22.81
N VAL A 527 -16.20 4.37 -21.56
CA VAL A 527 -17.23 3.92 -20.63
C VAL A 527 -18.26 5.04 -20.41
N ALA A 528 -17.82 6.28 -20.22
CA ALA A 528 -18.72 7.41 -20.04
C ALA A 528 -19.64 7.61 -21.26
N ALA A 529 -19.09 7.61 -22.47
CA ALA A 529 -19.88 7.76 -23.69
C ALA A 529 -20.90 6.63 -23.89
N LEU A 530 -20.49 5.37 -23.70
CA LEU A 530 -21.37 4.21 -23.87
C LEU A 530 -22.47 4.13 -22.81
N VAL A 531 -22.15 4.43 -21.55
CA VAL A 531 -23.14 4.47 -20.45
C VAL A 531 -24.13 5.61 -20.66
N TYR A 532 -23.68 6.78 -21.11
CA TYR A 532 -24.58 7.89 -21.43
C TYR A 532 -25.56 7.52 -22.54
N GLN A 533 -25.08 6.93 -23.65
CA GLN A 533 -25.98 6.48 -24.72
C GLN A 533 -26.93 5.37 -24.27
N ALA A 534 -26.52 4.54 -23.32
CA ALA A 534 -27.41 3.57 -22.70
C ALA A 534 -28.50 4.25 -21.84
N LEU A 535 -28.20 5.37 -21.17
CA LEU A 535 -29.21 6.18 -20.48
C LEU A 535 -30.19 6.84 -21.45
N VAL A 536 -29.71 7.33 -22.60
CA VAL A 536 -30.57 7.84 -23.69
C VAL A 536 -31.53 6.75 -24.16
N ASN A 537 -31.02 5.54 -24.41
CA ASN A 537 -31.83 4.39 -24.78
C ASN A 537 -32.86 3.97 -23.72
N ALA A 538 -32.53 4.19 -22.44
CA ALA A 538 -33.44 3.94 -21.32
C ALA A 538 -34.45 5.08 -21.08
N GLY A 539 -34.42 6.16 -21.88
CA GLY A 539 -35.27 7.35 -21.67
C GLY A 539 -34.89 8.16 -20.41
N LYS A 540 -33.64 8.03 -19.94
CA LYS A 540 -33.12 8.68 -18.72
C LYS A 540 -32.20 9.87 -19.01
N ALA A 541 -31.89 10.13 -20.27
CA ALA A 541 -31.04 11.25 -20.69
C ALA A 541 -31.45 11.73 -22.09
N GLU A 542 -31.19 13.00 -22.38
CA GLU A 542 -31.36 13.56 -23.72
C GLU A 542 -30.21 13.17 -24.64
N PRO A 543 -30.43 12.96 -25.96
CA PRO A 543 -29.35 12.66 -26.89
C PRO A 543 -28.31 13.80 -26.97
N ILE A 544 -27.02 13.44 -26.95
CA ILE A 544 -25.93 14.36 -27.27
C ILE A 544 -25.55 14.17 -28.74
N ASP A 545 -25.56 15.25 -29.52
CA ASP A 545 -25.09 15.20 -30.90
C ASP A 545 -23.57 14.99 -30.94
N SER A 546 -23.14 13.96 -31.66
CA SER A 546 -21.75 13.57 -31.73
C SER A 546 -21.48 12.82 -33.04
N PRO A 547 -20.43 13.22 -33.79
CA PRO A 547 -20.05 12.54 -35.03
C PRO A 547 -19.50 11.13 -34.78
N TYR A 548 -19.23 10.77 -33.53
CA TYR A 548 -18.70 9.47 -33.13
C TYR A 548 -19.79 8.44 -32.81
N VAL A 549 -21.06 8.86 -32.74
CA VAL A 549 -22.19 7.93 -32.60
C VAL A 549 -22.34 7.14 -33.90
N VAL A 550 -22.30 5.82 -33.80
CA VAL A 550 -22.40 4.95 -34.97
C VAL A 550 -23.85 4.93 -35.44
N LYS A 551 -24.05 5.34 -36.70
CA LYS A 551 -25.34 5.30 -37.40
C LYS A 551 -25.24 4.19 -38.45
N PRO A 552 -25.88 3.03 -38.23
CA PRO A 552 -25.77 1.88 -39.12
C PRO A 552 -26.52 2.01 -40.44
#